data_AF-A0AAW0RTM5-F1
#
_entry.id   AF-A0AAW0RTM5-F1
#
_cell.length_a   1.000
_cell.length_b   1.000
_cell.length_c   1.000
_cell.angle_alpha   90.00
_cell.angle_beta   90.00
_cell.angle_gamma   90.00
#
_symmetry.space_group_name_H-M   'P 1'
#
loop_
_entity.id
_entity.type
_entity.pdbx_description
1 polymer ?
#
loop_
_entity_poly.entity_id
_entity_poly.type
_entity_poly.pdbx_seq_one_letter_code
_entity_poly.pdbx_strand_id
1 'polypeptide(L)'
;MPSHLPASILNTARDVWLPLDLSNAASFNVCMAHAAAHLARIQGQRCSTVALKFKLEAMRIISEWIQNEAKALCDDMFAAVLRLLTYERQWGTESDWKVHHHGLLQMLGARGGVEALARNGRLALVAFLTTLMVRRTWFDSSNHISGLLAPQSLYTLELIIGDQSAATRLRCLWFLSLSQDMEHFALHSMETDSNILADYPHLQDALLLLLVEIEEDDVKGDGDHGADMSDGDFRRLACVFFIAILYQSSIMPPLEASNPIQGSCTSCPSALFALNAHLSEYCDTWRWDVEGLYITLFTGFSSVDYGIPDRDYVLGMISILRSLTSAARQGIESCLLRVMCQRSVARTELVANTNDS
;
A
#
# COMPACT_ATOMS: atom_id res chain seq x y z
N MET A 1 33.83 27.17 -4.40
CA MET A 1 32.49 26.86 -3.86
C MET A 1 31.88 25.80 -4.76
N PRO A 2 31.91 24.51 -4.39
CA PRO A 2 31.24 23.51 -5.20
C PRO A 2 29.73 23.71 -5.05
N SER A 3 29.09 24.05 -6.16
CA SER A 3 27.64 24.09 -6.30
C SER A 3 27.08 22.71 -5.97
N HIS A 4 26.43 22.59 -4.81
CA HIS A 4 25.57 21.46 -4.51
C HIS A 4 24.42 21.48 -5.52
N LEU A 5 24.59 20.76 -6.63
CA LEU A 5 23.46 20.29 -7.42
C LEU A 5 22.55 19.51 -6.45
N PRO A 6 21.23 19.81 -6.40
CA PRO A 6 20.32 19.03 -5.60
C PRO A 6 20.46 17.56 -6.02
N ALA A 7 20.49 16.66 -5.04
CA ALA A 7 20.51 15.22 -5.30
C ALA A 7 19.46 14.91 -6.36
N SER A 8 19.87 14.30 -7.48
CA SER A 8 18.95 13.99 -8.57
C SER A 8 17.73 13.27 -8.00
N ILE A 9 16.54 13.80 -8.22
CA ILE A 9 15.29 13.19 -7.75
C ILE A 9 15.29 11.73 -8.23
N LEU A 10 15.40 10.80 -7.29
CA LEU A 10 15.37 9.38 -7.57
C LEU A 10 13.99 9.05 -8.15
N ASN A 11 13.96 8.54 -9.37
CA ASN A 11 12.74 8.02 -9.95
C ASN A 11 12.82 6.49 -9.92
N THR A 12 12.21 5.85 -8.92
CA THR A 12 12.32 4.39 -8.74
C THR A 12 11.76 3.60 -9.92
N ALA A 13 10.77 4.11 -10.65
CA ALA A 13 10.30 3.50 -11.89
C ALA A 13 11.40 3.49 -12.98
N ARG A 14 12.07 4.64 -13.20
CA ARG A 14 13.15 4.77 -14.19
C ARG A 14 14.46 4.12 -13.75
N ASP A 15 14.83 4.28 -12.49
CA ASP A 15 16.18 4.01 -11.99
C ASP A 15 16.32 2.60 -11.40
N VAL A 16 15.19 1.96 -11.04
CA VAL A 16 15.15 0.59 -10.50
C VAL A 16 14.38 -0.33 -11.45
N TRP A 17 13.10 -0.07 -11.70
CA TRP A 17 12.24 -1.00 -12.43
C TRP A 17 12.56 -1.10 -13.91
N LEU A 18 12.73 0.02 -14.62
CA LEU A 18 12.99 -0.01 -16.06
C LEU A 18 14.23 -0.86 -16.45
N PRO A 19 15.39 -0.76 -15.77
CA PRO A 19 16.51 -1.65 -16.04
C PRO A 19 16.21 -3.13 -15.77
N LEU A 20 15.43 -3.44 -14.73
CA LEU A 20 15.03 -4.82 -14.42
C LEU A 20 14.02 -5.35 -15.46
N ASP A 21 13.07 -4.52 -15.87
CA ASP A 21 12.07 -4.84 -16.89
C ASP A 21 12.71 -5.12 -18.25
N LEU A 22 13.80 -4.42 -18.59
CA LEU A 22 14.55 -4.62 -19.83
C LEU A 22 15.67 -5.67 -19.73
N SER A 23 15.91 -6.24 -18.54
CA SER A 23 17.04 -7.14 -18.32
C SER A 23 16.92 -8.47 -19.07
N ASN A 24 15.70 -8.95 -19.29
CA ASN A 24 15.43 -10.22 -19.94
C ASN A 24 14.01 -10.28 -20.53
N ALA A 25 13.78 -11.25 -21.41
CA ALA A 25 12.51 -11.38 -22.13
C ALA A 25 11.31 -11.66 -21.21
N ALA A 26 11.47 -12.43 -20.13
CA ALA A 26 10.36 -12.73 -19.23
C ALA A 26 9.92 -11.47 -18.45
N SER A 27 10.85 -10.74 -17.84
CA SER A 27 10.58 -9.46 -17.17
C SER A 27 9.93 -8.46 -18.12
N PHE A 28 10.41 -8.35 -19.36
CA PHE A 28 9.85 -7.45 -20.36
C PHE A 28 8.40 -7.82 -20.71
N ASN A 29 8.13 -9.11 -20.93
CA ASN A 29 6.78 -9.59 -21.17
C ASN A 29 5.85 -9.26 -20.00
N VAL A 30 6.28 -9.44 -18.74
CA VAL A 30 5.44 -9.05 -17.60
C VAL A 30 5.22 -7.53 -17.55
N CYS A 31 6.22 -6.70 -17.87
CA CYS A 31 6.03 -5.26 -18.00
C CYS A 31 4.98 -4.89 -19.07
N MET A 32 5.00 -5.59 -20.21
CA MET A 32 3.97 -5.43 -21.24
C MET A 32 2.60 -5.90 -20.77
N ALA A 33 2.53 -6.96 -19.94
CA ALA A 33 1.30 -7.41 -19.33
C ALA A 33 0.70 -6.33 -18.41
N HIS A 34 1.53 -5.72 -17.55
CA HIS A 34 1.14 -4.57 -16.72
C HIS A 34 0.56 -3.43 -17.55
N ALA A 35 1.28 -3.00 -18.58
CA ALA A 35 0.84 -1.91 -19.44
C ALA A 35 -0.50 -2.22 -20.12
N ALA A 36 -0.66 -3.44 -20.63
CA ALA A 36 -1.89 -3.88 -21.29
C ALA A 36 -3.08 -4.04 -20.32
N ALA A 37 -2.84 -4.44 -19.07
CA ALA A 37 -3.88 -4.55 -18.04
C ALA A 37 -4.34 -3.16 -17.59
N HIS A 38 -3.38 -2.26 -17.31
CA HIS A 38 -3.65 -0.89 -16.92
C HIS A 38 -4.39 -0.11 -18.03
N LEU A 39 -3.96 -0.23 -19.30
CA LEU A 39 -4.66 0.39 -20.43
C LEU A 39 -6.09 -0.11 -20.57
N ALA A 40 -6.31 -1.42 -20.43
CA ALA A 40 -7.66 -1.99 -20.46
C ALA A 40 -8.53 -1.43 -19.33
N ARG A 41 -7.97 -1.28 -18.12
CA ARG A 41 -8.67 -0.68 -16.97
C ARG A 41 -9.09 0.78 -17.24
N ILE A 42 -8.20 1.60 -17.81
CA ILE A 42 -8.53 2.97 -18.23
C ILE A 42 -9.66 2.98 -19.27
N GLN A 43 -9.73 1.97 -20.12
CA GLN A 43 -10.80 1.79 -21.12
C GLN A 43 -12.09 1.18 -20.53
N GLY A 44 -12.18 1.03 -19.21
CA GLY A 44 -13.34 0.46 -18.52
C GLY A 44 -13.44 -1.08 -18.60
N GLN A 45 -12.38 -1.75 -19.04
CA GLN A 45 -12.33 -3.21 -19.12
C GLN A 45 -11.70 -3.80 -17.85
N ARG A 46 -12.34 -4.82 -17.28
CA ARG A 46 -11.81 -5.54 -16.11
C ARG A 46 -10.70 -6.53 -16.43
N CYS A 47 -10.63 -6.98 -17.68
CA CYS A 47 -9.67 -7.99 -18.11
C CYS A 47 -9.06 -7.63 -19.46
N SER A 48 -7.81 -8.00 -19.66
CA SER A 48 -7.08 -7.77 -20.91
C SER A 48 -6.55 -9.09 -21.46
N THR A 49 -7.08 -9.51 -22.62
CA THR A 49 -6.57 -10.71 -23.31
C THR A 49 -5.13 -10.51 -23.79
N VAL A 50 -4.74 -9.27 -24.08
CA VAL A 50 -3.37 -8.89 -24.43
C VAL A 50 -2.46 -9.04 -23.21
N ALA A 51 -2.88 -8.56 -22.03
CA ALA A 51 -2.12 -8.75 -20.80
C ALA A 51 -1.94 -10.24 -20.49
N LEU A 52 -2.99 -11.05 -20.65
CA LEU A 52 -2.92 -12.49 -20.44
C LEU A 52 -1.91 -13.17 -21.39
N LYS A 53 -1.88 -12.78 -22.67
CA LYS A 53 -0.89 -13.31 -23.64
C LYS A 53 0.55 -13.03 -23.18
N PHE A 54 0.83 -11.79 -22.79
CA PHE A 54 2.16 -11.41 -22.30
C PHE A 54 2.52 -12.14 -20.99
N LYS A 55 1.57 -12.26 -20.05
CA LYS A 55 1.76 -13.04 -18.82
C LYS A 55 2.09 -14.51 -19.13
N LEU A 56 1.33 -15.15 -20.02
CA LEU A 56 1.53 -16.54 -20.41
C LEU A 56 2.91 -16.76 -21.06
N GLU A 57 3.36 -15.84 -21.90
CA GLU A 57 4.68 -15.92 -22.52
C GLU A 57 5.81 -15.77 -21.48
N ALA A 58 5.67 -14.85 -20.52
CA ALA A 58 6.61 -14.74 -19.41
C ALA A 58 6.66 -16.03 -18.58
N MET A 59 5.51 -16.62 -18.26
CA MET A 59 5.41 -17.87 -17.52
C MET A 59 6.03 -19.05 -18.29
N ARG A 60 5.88 -19.10 -19.61
CA ARG A 60 6.53 -20.10 -20.47
C ARG A 60 8.06 -20.02 -20.33
N ILE A 61 8.63 -18.83 -20.46
CA ILE A 61 10.09 -18.60 -20.34
C ILE A 61 10.59 -18.96 -18.93
N ILE A 62 9.87 -18.53 -17.88
CA ILE A 62 10.19 -18.86 -16.48
C ILE A 62 10.18 -20.39 -16.27
N SER A 63 9.19 -21.09 -16.85
CA SER A 63 9.07 -22.54 -16.76
C SER A 63 10.19 -23.29 -17.49
N GLU A 64 10.77 -22.70 -18.54
CA GLU A 64 11.96 -23.25 -19.20
C GLU A 64 13.21 -23.03 -18.36
N TRP A 65 13.33 -21.87 -17.70
CA TRP A 65 14.49 -21.56 -16.86
C TRP A 65 14.53 -22.36 -15.57
N ILE A 66 13.39 -22.64 -14.95
CA ILE A 66 13.35 -23.42 -13.70
C ILE A 66 13.84 -24.86 -13.90
N GLN A 67 13.70 -25.42 -15.11
CA GLN A 67 14.19 -26.75 -15.47
C GLN A 67 15.70 -26.78 -15.79
N ASN A 68 16.33 -25.60 -15.90
CA ASN A 68 17.74 -25.46 -16.21
C ASN A 68 18.50 -25.01 -14.96
N GLU A 69 19.33 -25.89 -14.39
CA GLU A 69 20.08 -25.63 -13.15
C GLU A 69 20.88 -24.32 -13.18
N ALA A 70 21.49 -23.97 -14.33
CA ALA A 70 22.27 -22.75 -14.47
C ALA A 70 21.41 -21.46 -14.50
N LYS A 71 20.12 -21.59 -14.85
CA LYS A 71 19.19 -20.46 -15.00
C LYS A 71 18.19 -20.33 -13.87
N ALA A 72 17.78 -21.42 -13.23
CA ALA A 72 16.88 -21.44 -12.07
C ALA A 72 17.35 -20.49 -10.95
N LEU A 73 18.66 -20.53 -10.70
CA LEU A 73 19.46 -19.66 -9.85
C LEU A 73 19.50 -18.16 -10.16
N CYS A 74 19.45 -17.76 -11.44
CA CYS A 74 20.16 -16.54 -11.90
C CYS A 74 19.38 -15.23 -11.71
N ASP A 75 20.06 -14.07 -11.82
CA ASP A 75 19.46 -12.74 -11.61
C ASP A 75 18.28 -12.47 -12.55
N ASP A 76 18.35 -12.97 -13.80
CA ASP A 76 17.26 -12.85 -14.78
C ASP A 76 15.98 -13.53 -14.26
N MET A 77 16.13 -14.71 -13.66
CA MET A 77 15.02 -15.48 -13.09
C MET A 77 14.39 -14.73 -11.91
N PHE A 78 15.20 -14.17 -11.02
CA PHE A 78 14.70 -13.34 -9.91
C PHE A 78 14.00 -12.08 -10.41
N ALA A 79 14.57 -11.37 -11.39
CA ALA A 79 13.95 -10.19 -11.99
C ALA A 79 12.59 -10.52 -12.63
N ALA A 80 12.47 -11.68 -13.28
CA ALA A 80 11.23 -12.13 -13.91
C ALA A 80 10.16 -12.49 -12.87
N VAL A 81 10.53 -13.26 -11.83
CA VAL A 81 9.61 -13.66 -10.76
C VAL A 81 9.15 -12.45 -9.94
N LEU A 82 10.04 -11.52 -9.59
CA LEU A 82 9.68 -10.29 -8.89
C LEU A 82 8.71 -9.45 -9.71
N ARG A 83 8.95 -9.32 -11.02
CA ARG A 83 8.04 -8.55 -11.88
C ARG A 83 6.67 -9.22 -12.00
N LEU A 84 6.63 -10.56 -12.12
CA LEU A 84 5.41 -11.35 -12.11
C LEU A 84 4.64 -11.17 -10.80
N LEU A 85 5.34 -11.17 -9.67
CA LEU A 85 4.71 -10.95 -8.38
C LEU A 85 4.04 -9.58 -8.27
N THR A 86 4.69 -8.52 -8.78
CA THR A 86 4.07 -7.19 -8.87
C THR A 86 2.84 -7.22 -9.78
N TYR A 87 2.79 -8.07 -10.82
CA TYR A 87 1.59 -8.27 -11.65
C TYR A 87 0.46 -8.92 -10.86
N GLU A 88 0.72 -10.03 -10.16
CA GLU A 88 -0.32 -10.71 -9.38
C GLU A 88 -0.89 -9.84 -8.27
N ARG A 89 -0.03 -9.00 -7.70
CA ARG A 89 -0.43 -8.03 -6.68
C ARG A 89 -1.53 -7.09 -7.18
N GLN A 90 -1.41 -6.60 -8.40
CA GLN A 90 -2.31 -5.57 -8.97
C GLN A 90 -3.48 -6.15 -9.77
N TRP A 91 -3.22 -7.22 -10.52
CA TRP A 91 -4.12 -7.75 -11.54
C TRP A 91 -4.46 -9.23 -11.36
N GLY A 92 -3.86 -9.88 -10.37
CA GLY A 92 -4.07 -11.28 -10.06
C GLY A 92 -4.90 -11.53 -8.81
N THR A 93 -4.87 -12.77 -8.35
CA THR A 93 -5.52 -13.20 -7.12
C THR A 93 -4.54 -13.22 -5.95
N GLU A 94 -5.05 -13.16 -4.72
CA GLU A 94 -4.19 -13.31 -3.55
C GLU A 94 -3.56 -14.71 -3.49
N SER A 95 -4.28 -15.75 -3.93
CA SER A 95 -3.74 -17.10 -4.03
C SER A 95 -2.56 -17.19 -4.99
N ASP A 96 -2.68 -16.60 -6.19
CA ASP A 96 -1.58 -16.61 -7.17
C ASP A 96 -0.37 -15.84 -6.63
N TRP A 97 -0.61 -14.67 -6.01
CA TRP A 97 0.44 -13.88 -5.38
C TRP A 97 1.15 -14.69 -4.28
N LYS A 98 0.42 -15.38 -3.39
CA LYS A 98 1.01 -16.21 -2.31
C LYS A 98 1.86 -17.36 -2.88
N VAL A 99 1.39 -18.03 -3.93
CA VAL A 99 2.15 -19.11 -4.58
C VAL A 99 3.47 -18.58 -5.15
N HIS A 100 3.43 -17.47 -5.89
CA HIS A 100 4.63 -16.88 -6.48
C HIS A 100 5.58 -16.28 -5.43
N HIS A 101 5.04 -15.67 -4.37
CA HIS A 101 5.83 -15.13 -3.25
C HIS A 101 6.54 -16.25 -2.50
N HIS A 102 5.84 -17.35 -2.20
CA HIS A 102 6.45 -18.52 -1.57
C HIS A 102 7.59 -19.09 -2.43
N GLY A 103 7.37 -19.24 -3.74
CA GLY A 103 8.42 -19.68 -4.67
C GLY A 103 9.63 -18.74 -4.68
N LEU A 104 9.42 -17.43 -4.66
CA LEU A 104 10.50 -16.43 -4.55
C LEU A 104 11.31 -16.60 -3.25
N LEU A 105 10.65 -16.78 -2.11
CA LEU A 105 11.33 -16.99 -0.83
C LEU A 105 12.18 -18.28 -0.84
N GLN A 106 11.66 -19.35 -1.42
CA GLN A 106 12.43 -20.60 -1.60
C GLN A 106 13.65 -20.39 -2.49
N MET A 107 13.49 -19.70 -3.63
CA MET A 107 14.60 -19.36 -4.52
C MET A 107 15.67 -18.52 -3.80
N LEU A 108 15.24 -17.51 -3.05
CA LEU A 108 16.13 -16.64 -2.29
C LEU A 108 16.92 -17.42 -1.24
N GLY A 109 16.25 -18.31 -0.49
CA GLY A 109 16.88 -19.21 0.46
C GLY A 109 17.91 -20.13 -0.21
N ALA A 110 17.54 -20.75 -1.35
CA ALA A 110 18.44 -21.62 -2.11
C ALA A 110 19.66 -20.87 -2.68
N ARG A 111 19.51 -19.58 -2.99
CA ARG A 111 20.61 -18.73 -3.47
C ARG A 111 21.48 -18.18 -2.34
N GLY A 112 21.08 -18.32 -1.08
CA GLY A 112 21.83 -17.85 0.09
C GLY A 112 21.41 -16.48 0.61
N GLY A 113 20.16 -16.06 0.41
CA GLY A 113 19.60 -14.81 0.94
C GLY A 113 19.69 -13.63 -0.03
N VAL A 114 19.30 -12.45 0.46
CA VAL A 114 19.37 -11.18 -0.30
C VAL A 114 20.82 -10.78 -0.56
N GLU A 115 21.72 -11.15 0.35
CA GLU A 115 23.16 -10.91 0.28
C GLU A 115 23.78 -11.48 -0.99
N ALA A 116 23.27 -12.63 -1.46
CA ALA A 116 23.71 -13.26 -2.69
C ALA A 116 23.38 -12.46 -3.96
N LEU A 117 22.54 -11.42 -3.84
CA LEU A 117 22.18 -10.49 -4.91
C LEU A 117 23.02 -9.20 -4.89
N ALA A 118 24.07 -9.10 -4.06
CA ALA A 118 24.91 -7.89 -3.92
C ALA A 118 25.48 -7.35 -5.24
N ARG A 119 25.71 -8.21 -6.24
CA ARG A 119 26.19 -7.79 -7.57
C ARG A 119 25.15 -7.01 -8.37
N ASN A 120 23.89 -7.07 -7.97
CA ASN A 120 22.76 -6.38 -8.58
C ASN A 120 21.94 -5.67 -7.51
N GLY A 121 22.42 -4.51 -7.05
CA GLY A 121 21.79 -3.76 -5.97
C GLY A 121 20.34 -3.36 -6.24
N ARG A 122 19.92 -3.17 -7.51
CA ARG A 122 18.51 -2.92 -7.86
C ARG A 122 17.63 -4.13 -7.55
N LEU A 123 18.10 -5.30 -7.94
CA LEU A 123 17.43 -6.56 -7.67
C LEU A 123 17.38 -6.84 -6.17
N ALA A 124 18.47 -6.59 -5.45
CA ALA A 124 18.53 -6.71 -3.99
C ALA A 124 17.51 -5.81 -3.29
N LEU A 125 17.36 -4.54 -3.71
CA LEU A 125 16.35 -3.61 -3.16
C LEU A 125 14.92 -4.16 -3.32
N VAL A 126 14.57 -4.59 -4.52
CA VAL A 126 13.21 -5.08 -4.83
C VAL A 126 12.95 -6.39 -4.11
N ALA A 127 13.92 -7.32 -4.11
CA ALA A 127 13.82 -8.57 -3.38
C ALA A 127 13.62 -8.33 -1.89
N PHE A 128 14.45 -7.46 -1.27
CA PHE A 128 14.34 -7.10 0.14
C PHE A 128 12.98 -6.48 0.49
N LEU A 129 12.49 -5.53 -0.31
CA LEU A 129 11.15 -4.97 -0.07
C LEU A 129 10.06 -6.04 -0.12
N THR A 130 10.20 -7.00 -1.03
CA THR A 130 9.24 -8.09 -1.23
C THR A 130 9.25 -9.09 -0.07
N THR A 131 10.40 -9.33 0.59
CA THR A 131 10.45 -10.20 1.77
C THR A 131 9.76 -9.59 2.99
N LEU A 132 9.55 -8.26 3.00
CA LEU A 132 8.78 -7.58 4.05
C LEU A 132 7.26 -7.72 3.86
N MET A 133 6.81 -8.22 2.71
CA MET A 133 5.38 -8.41 2.43
C MET A 133 4.97 -9.84 2.79
N VAL A 134 4.05 -10.00 3.73
CA VAL A 134 3.34 -11.25 4.03
C VAL A 134 2.05 -11.33 3.22
N ARG A 135 1.45 -10.17 2.93
CA ARG A 135 0.21 -10.00 2.17
C ARG A 135 0.47 -9.03 1.03
N ARG A 136 -0.36 -9.13 -0.02
CA ARG A 136 -0.14 -8.38 -1.27
C ARG A 136 -0.33 -6.86 -1.15
N THR A 137 -0.90 -6.33 -0.07
CA THR A 137 -1.12 -4.89 0.12
C THR A 137 -0.49 -4.40 1.41
N TRP A 138 0.06 -3.18 1.42
CA TRP A 138 0.53 -2.48 2.62
C TRP A 138 -0.60 -1.99 3.53
N PHE A 139 -1.86 -2.09 3.10
CA PHE A 139 -3.02 -1.94 3.99
C PHE A 139 -3.30 -3.21 4.82
N ASP A 140 -2.35 -4.14 4.91
CA ASP A 140 -2.41 -5.30 5.79
C ASP A 140 -1.27 -5.22 6.83
N SER A 141 -1.63 -5.17 8.11
CA SER A 141 -0.67 -4.98 9.20
C SER A 141 0.16 -6.23 9.51
N SER A 142 -0.07 -7.37 8.85
CA SER A 142 0.81 -8.53 8.95
C SER A 142 2.14 -8.36 8.22
N ASN A 143 2.27 -7.34 7.36
CA ASN A 143 3.54 -7.02 6.72
C ASN A 143 4.57 -6.43 7.70
N HIS A 144 5.85 -6.52 7.35
CA HIS A 144 6.96 -6.16 8.23
C HIS A 144 7.47 -4.73 7.97
N ILE A 145 6.64 -3.72 8.28
CA ILE A 145 6.99 -2.30 8.09
C ILE A 145 8.23 -1.90 8.89
N SER A 146 8.48 -2.55 10.03
CA SER A 146 9.64 -2.34 10.88
C SER A 146 10.97 -2.58 10.13
N GLY A 147 10.99 -3.44 9.10
CA GLY A 147 12.17 -3.65 8.26
C GLY A 147 12.62 -2.42 7.47
N LEU A 148 11.74 -1.43 7.26
CA LEU A 148 12.04 -0.15 6.60
C LEU A 148 12.56 0.93 7.57
N LEU A 149 12.52 0.64 8.87
CA LEU A 149 12.88 1.53 9.97
C LEU A 149 14.07 1.00 10.78
N ALA A 150 14.19 -0.32 10.92
CA ALA A 150 15.18 -0.98 11.76
C ALA A 150 16.61 -0.65 11.29
N PRO A 151 17.43 0.00 12.13
CA PRO A 151 18.79 0.40 11.75
C PRO A 151 19.66 -0.77 11.28
N GLN A 152 19.51 -1.94 11.92
CA GLN A 152 20.26 -3.14 11.54
C GLN A 152 19.89 -3.63 10.15
N SER A 153 18.60 -3.71 9.83
CA SER A 153 18.12 -4.12 8.50
C SER A 153 18.60 -3.19 7.40
N LEU A 154 18.53 -1.87 7.65
CA LEU A 154 18.97 -0.86 6.69
C LEU A 154 20.48 -0.86 6.52
N TYR A 155 21.24 -1.03 7.60
CA TYR A 155 22.70 -1.15 7.55
C TYR A 155 23.15 -2.39 6.75
N THR A 156 22.51 -3.55 6.98
CA THR A 156 22.78 -4.76 6.19
C THR A 156 22.51 -4.51 4.71
N LEU A 157 21.40 -3.84 4.37
CA LEU A 157 21.07 -3.52 2.98
C LEU A 157 22.06 -2.54 2.34
N GLU A 158 22.51 -1.52 3.08
CA GLU A 158 23.56 -0.60 2.66
C GLU A 158 24.88 -1.33 2.35
N LEU A 159 25.26 -2.32 3.17
CA LEU A 159 26.43 -3.17 2.92
C LEU A 159 26.28 -4.04 1.67
N ILE A 160 25.08 -4.61 1.45
CA ILE A 160 24.79 -5.44 0.28
C ILE A 160 24.86 -4.62 -1.01
N ILE A 161 24.31 -3.40 -1.00
CA ILE A 161 24.23 -2.54 -2.19
C ILE A 161 25.52 -1.74 -2.39
N GLY A 162 26.25 -1.43 -1.31
CA GLY A 162 27.41 -0.54 -1.33
C GLY A 162 27.05 0.93 -1.51
N ASP A 163 25.84 1.34 -1.10
CA ASP A 163 25.25 2.66 -1.35
C ASP A 163 24.57 3.20 -0.09
N GLN A 164 25.07 4.30 0.45
CA GLN A 164 24.51 4.98 1.64
C GLN A 164 23.09 5.52 1.40
N SER A 165 22.62 5.59 0.15
CA SER A 165 21.24 5.97 -0.19
C SER A 165 20.28 4.79 -0.24
N ALA A 166 20.73 3.56 0.04
CA ALA A 166 19.91 2.34 -0.02
C ALA A 166 18.61 2.44 0.79
N ALA A 167 18.68 2.96 2.02
CA ALA A 167 17.50 3.15 2.86
C ALA A 167 16.47 4.09 2.22
N THR A 168 16.92 5.22 1.68
CA THR A 168 16.06 6.19 0.97
C THR A 168 15.45 5.55 -0.27
N ARG A 169 16.25 4.83 -1.07
CA ARG A 169 15.78 4.15 -2.28
C ARG A 169 14.75 3.07 -1.97
N LEU A 170 14.95 2.31 -0.89
CA LEU A 170 14.00 1.31 -0.42
C LEU A 170 12.68 1.95 0.01
N ARG A 171 12.72 3.05 0.77
CA ARG A 171 11.52 3.81 1.17
C ARG A 171 10.79 4.42 -0.02
N CYS A 172 11.50 4.91 -1.04
CA CYS A 172 10.89 5.36 -2.29
C CYS A 172 10.23 4.20 -3.08
N LEU A 173 10.82 3.00 -3.05
CA LEU A 173 10.20 1.81 -3.65
C LEU A 173 8.95 1.38 -2.89
N TRP A 174 9.00 1.41 -1.55
CA TRP A 174 7.83 1.20 -0.70
C TRP A 174 6.74 2.24 -1.00
N PHE A 175 7.10 3.52 -1.14
CA PHE A 175 6.12 4.56 -1.46
C PHE A 175 5.47 4.34 -2.83
N LEU A 176 6.25 4.01 -3.87
CA LEU A 176 5.70 3.64 -5.18
C LEU A 176 4.73 2.44 -5.05
N SER A 177 5.11 1.47 -4.21
CA SER A 177 4.32 0.27 -3.91
C SER A 177 3.01 0.61 -3.17
N LEU A 178 3.04 1.55 -2.22
CA LEU A 178 1.87 2.04 -1.50
C LEU A 178 0.92 2.84 -2.41
N SER A 179 1.44 3.71 -3.27
CA SER A 179 0.63 4.49 -4.22
C SER A 179 -0.17 3.58 -5.15
N GLN A 180 0.40 2.44 -5.56
CA GLN A 180 -0.31 1.42 -6.35
C GLN A 180 -1.44 0.74 -5.56
N ASP A 181 -1.23 0.48 -4.25
CA ASP A 181 -2.31 -0.04 -3.40
C ASP A 181 -3.43 0.97 -3.21
N MET A 182 -3.11 2.26 -3.12
CA MET A 182 -4.09 3.33 -3.03
C MET A 182 -4.95 3.44 -4.29
N GLU A 183 -4.33 3.32 -5.48
CA GLU A 183 -5.06 3.27 -6.75
C GLU A 183 -6.00 2.08 -6.81
N HIS A 184 -5.52 0.89 -6.41
CA HIS A 184 -6.33 -0.30 -6.35
C HIS A 184 -7.48 -0.15 -5.35
N PHE A 185 -7.22 0.42 -4.17
CA PHE A 185 -8.22 0.72 -3.15
C PHE A 185 -9.30 1.69 -3.68
N ALA A 186 -8.90 2.76 -4.38
CA ALA A 186 -9.82 3.69 -5.02
C ALA A 186 -10.74 2.99 -6.03
N LEU A 187 -10.16 2.16 -6.92
CA LEU A 187 -10.92 1.44 -7.93
C LEU A 187 -11.94 0.48 -7.32
N HIS A 188 -11.57 -0.28 -6.29
CA HIS A 188 -12.50 -1.19 -5.62
C HIS A 188 -13.60 -0.46 -4.84
N SER A 189 -13.28 0.69 -4.23
CA SER A 189 -14.27 1.56 -3.58
C SER A 189 -15.31 2.07 -4.60
N MET A 190 -14.87 2.40 -5.82
CA MET A 190 -15.78 2.83 -6.90
C MET A 190 -16.64 1.68 -7.44
N GLU A 191 -16.10 0.46 -7.54
CA GLU A 191 -16.83 -0.71 -8.04
C GLU A 191 -17.84 -1.29 -7.04
N THR A 192 -17.71 -0.97 -5.75
CA THR A 192 -18.66 -1.41 -4.72
C THR A 192 -19.86 -0.46 -4.66
N ASP A 193 -21.04 -0.98 -5.03
CA ASP A 193 -22.27 -0.18 -5.12
C ASP A 193 -22.90 0.21 -3.77
N SER A 194 -22.36 -0.25 -2.65
CA SER A 194 -22.85 0.05 -1.31
C SER A 194 -22.13 1.26 -0.71
N ASN A 195 -22.89 2.28 -0.26
CA ASN A 195 -22.34 3.33 0.61
C ASN A 195 -22.16 2.75 2.02
N ILE A 196 -21.07 2.00 2.24
CA ILE A 196 -20.78 1.30 3.50
C ILE A 196 -20.82 2.27 4.70
N LEU A 197 -20.37 3.52 4.51
CA LEU A 197 -20.39 4.53 5.56
C LEU A 197 -21.79 4.95 6.01
N ALA A 198 -22.83 4.75 5.20
CA ALA A 198 -24.21 5.10 5.59
C ALA A 198 -24.67 4.34 6.85
N ASP A 199 -24.11 3.16 7.09
CA ASP A 199 -24.42 2.33 8.25
C ASP A 199 -23.56 2.68 9.49
N TYR A 200 -22.59 3.59 9.34
CA TYR A 200 -21.61 3.94 10.38
C TYR A 200 -21.50 5.47 10.58
N PRO A 201 -22.51 6.11 11.21
CA PRO A 201 -22.58 7.57 11.33
C PRO A 201 -21.42 8.19 12.13
N HIS A 202 -20.93 7.51 13.17
CA HIS A 202 -19.82 8.03 13.97
C HIS A 202 -18.49 7.89 13.26
N LEU A 203 -18.33 6.86 12.43
CA LEU A 203 -17.19 6.76 11.52
C LEU A 203 -17.22 7.86 10.45
N GLN A 204 -18.41 8.18 9.93
CA GLN A 204 -18.60 9.28 8.98
C GLN A 204 -18.23 10.63 9.62
N ASP A 205 -18.70 10.90 10.85
CA ASP A 205 -18.34 12.10 11.61
C ASP A 205 -16.82 12.21 11.83
N ALA A 206 -16.14 11.10 12.16
CA ALA A 206 -14.68 11.08 12.33
C ALA A 206 -13.92 11.36 11.03
N LEU A 207 -14.39 10.83 9.89
CA LEU A 207 -13.82 11.13 8.58
C LEU A 207 -14.05 12.59 8.16
N LEU A 208 -15.21 13.16 8.50
CA LEU A 208 -15.51 14.57 8.26
C LEU A 208 -14.62 15.49 9.10
N LEU A 209 -14.37 15.16 10.36
CA LEU A 209 -13.42 15.88 11.21
C LEU A 209 -12.03 15.95 10.56
N LEU A 210 -11.54 14.81 10.05
CA LEU A 210 -10.24 14.74 9.36
C LEU A 210 -10.22 15.54 8.05
N LEU A 211 -11.33 15.57 7.31
CA LEU A 211 -11.45 16.37 6.08
C LEU A 211 -11.43 17.88 6.35
N VAL A 212 -12.18 18.35 7.34
CA VAL A 212 -12.24 19.78 7.69
C VAL A 212 -10.88 20.30 8.12
N GLU A 213 -10.14 19.53 8.93
CA GLU A 213 -8.79 19.93 9.38
C GLU A 213 -7.82 20.15 8.20
N ILE A 214 -7.91 19.32 7.15
CA ILE A 214 -7.06 19.47 5.95
C ILE A 214 -7.43 20.74 5.18
N GLU A 215 -8.71 21.03 5.02
CA GLU A 215 -9.17 22.24 4.32
C GLU A 215 -8.74 23.52 5.07
N GLU A 216 -8.79 23.50 6.40
CA GLU A 216 -8.29 24.62 7.21
C GLU A 216 -6.78 24.83 7.07
N ASP A 217 -6.00 23.75 7.01
CA ASP A 217 -4.54 23.82 6.82
C ASP A 217 -4.18 24.35 5.42
N ASP A 218 -4.92 23.94 4.38
CA ASP A 218 -4.73 24.45 3.00
C ASP A 218 -5.01 25.96 2.91
N VAL A 219 -5.99 26.48 3.66
CA VAL A 219 -6.33 27.91 3.69
C VAL A 219 -5.31 28.74 4.49
N LYS A 220 -4.68 28.15 5.52
CA LYS A 220 -3.64 28.81 6.35
C LYS A 220 -2.25 28.80 5.66
N GLY A 221 -2.05 27.94 4.65
CA GLY A 221 -0.78 27.69 3.97
C GLY A 221 -0.37 28.70 2.88
N ASP A 222 -0.12 29.96 3.23
CA ASP A 222 0.72 30.89 2.42
C ASP A 222 2.06 31.21 3.12
N GLY A 223 2.33 30.52 4.24
CA GLY A 223 3.59 30.58 4.98
C GLY A 223 4.44 29.33 4.74
N ASP A 224 5.75 29.54 4.64
CA ASP A 224 6.82 28.53 4.54
C ASP A 224 6.78 27.53 5.71
N HIS A 225 5.82 26.60 5.70
CA HIS A 225 5.82 25.44 6.56
C HIS A 225 7.00 24.57 6.14
N GLY A 226 8.06 24.63 6.96
CA GLY A 226 9.28 23.87 6.74
C GLY A 226 9.01 22.39 6.46
N ALA A 227 9.96 21.71 5.82
CA ALA A 227 9.82 20.33 5.37
C ALA A 227 9.43 19.31 6.47
N ASP A 228 9.54 19.68 7.75
CA ASP A 228 9.30 18.82 8.90
C ASP A 228 7.81 18.65 9.20
N MET A 229 7.42 17.44 9.61
CA MET A 229 6.04 17.08 9.92
C MET A 229 5.70 17.54 11.34
N SER A 230 4.61 18.29 11.53
CA SER A 230 4.16 18.65 12.88
C SER A 230 3.57 17.45 13.62
N ASP A 231 3.50 17.52 14.96
CA ASP A 231 2.83 16.49 15.76
C ASP A 231 1.34 16.36 15.39
N GLY A 232 0.69 17.45 15.01
CA GLY A 232 -0.68 17.47 14.49
C GLY A 232 -0.82 16.68 13.19
N ASP A 233 0.04 16.96 12.20
CA ASP A 233 0.08 16.22 10.93
C ASP A 233 0.31 14.72 11.16
N PHE A 234 1.23 14.39 12.07
CA PHE A 234 1.54 13.00 12.40
C PHE A 234 0.31 12.25 12.92
N ARG A 235 -0.42 12.85 13.87
CA ARG A 235 -1.62 12.25 14.48
C ARG A 235 -2.77 12.14 13.49
N ARG A 236 -3.00 13.19 12.70
CA ARG A 236 -4.02 13.20 11.66
C ARG A 236 -3.78 12.09 10.64
N LEU A 237 -2.56 12.00 10.11
CA LEU A 237 -2.19 10.96 9.16
C LEU A 237 -2.28 9.55 9.79
N ALA A 238 -1.90 9.40 11.07
CA ALA A 238 -2.07 8.14 11.79
C ALA A 238 -3.55 7.72 11.88
N CYS A 239 -4.46 8.64 12.20
CA CYS A 239 -5.91 8.38 12.19
C CYS A 239 -6.40 7.97 10.79
N VAL A 240 -6.00 8.68 9.74
CA VAL A 240 -6.37 8.37 8.35
C VAL A 240 -5.93 6.96 7.97
N PHE A 241 -4.67 6.59 8.23
CA PHE A 241 -4.16 5.25 7.91
C PHE A 241 -4.81 4.16 8.75
N PHE A 242 -5.05 4.41 10.03
CA PHE A 242 -5.72 3.44 10.91
C PHE A 242 -7.12 3.09 10.38
N ILE A 243 -7.91 4.11 10.04
CA ILE A 243 -9.25 3.92 9.47
C ILE A 243 -9.16 3.29 8.08
N ALA A 244 -8.22 3.71 7.23
CA ALA A 244 -8.05 3.16 5.88
C ALA A 244 -7.74 1.66 5.87
N ILE A 245 -6.89 1.17 6.78
CA ILE A 245 -6.58 -0.26 6.91
C ILE A 245 -7.82 -1.07 7.30
N LEU A 246 -8.58 -0.58 8.29
CA LEU A 246 -9.84 -1.22 8.72
C LEU A 246 -10.89 -1.24 7.62
N TYR A 247 -11.01 -0.13 6.90
CA TYR A 247 -11.95 0.03 5.80
C TYR A 247 -11.60 -0.89 4.63
N GLN A 248 -10.33 -0.92 4.22
CA GLN A 248 -9.84 -1.80 3.16
C GLN A 248 -10.08 -3.28 3.51
N SER A 249 -9.79 -3.68 4.75
CA SER A 249 -9.99 -5.07 5.21
C SER A 249 -11.46 -5.51 5.16
N SER A 250 -12.38 -4.55 5.27
CA SER A 250 -13.83 -4.81 5.25
C SER A 250 -14.40 -4.91 3.84
N ILE A 251 -13.84 -4.18 2.87
CA ILE A 251 -14.26 -4.22 1.45
C ILE A 251 -13.60 -5.38 0.71
N MET A 252 -12.39 -5.75 1.12
CA MET A 252 -11.58 -6.77 0.46
C MET A 252 -11.22 -7.90 1.43
N PRO A 253 -12.22 -8.63 1.97
CA PRO A 253 -11.94 -9.69 2.93
C PRO A 253 -11.07 -10.79 2.27
N PRO A 254 -10.10 -11.35 2.99
CA PRO A 254 -9.31 -12.45 2.48
C PRO A 254 -10.22 -13.65 2.16
N LEU A 255 -10.05 -14.22 0.96
CA LEU A 255 -10.86 -15.33 0.40
C LEU A 255 -10.90 -16.59 1.28
N GLU A 256 -10.04 -16.70 2.30
CA GLU A 256 -10.02 -17.81 3.27
C GLU A 256 -11.31 -17.91 4.11
N ALA A 257 -12.13 -16.85 4.18
CA ALA A 257 -13.43 -16.87 4.86
C ALA A 257 -14.56 -17.57 4.06
N SER A 258 -14.28 -18.09 2.85
CA SER A 258 -15.29 -18.68 1.96
C SER A 258 -15.13 -20.20 1.78
N ASN A 259 -14.83 -20.94 2.86
CA ASN A 259 -15.06 -22.39 2.87
C ASN A 259 -16.54 -22.66 3.22
N PRO A 260 -17.39 -23.22 2.32
CA PRO A 260 -18.81 -23.42 2.59
C PRO A 260 -19.11 -24.63 3.51
N ILE A 261 -18.08 -25.26 4.08
CA ILE A 261 -18.20 -26.54 4.78
C ILE A 261 -17.85 -26.38 6.26
N GLN A 262 -18.55 -25.51 6.97
CA GLN A 262 -18.85 -25.71 8.39
C GLN A 262 -19.94 -24.74 8.84
N GLY A 263 -21.03 -25.30 9.35
CA GLY A 263 -22.23 -24.58 9.71
C GLY A 263 -22.05 -23.61 10.89
N SER A 264 -22.99 -22.67 10.95
CA SER A 264 -23.16 -21.65 12.01
C SER A 264 -22.16 -20.50 11.99
N CYS A 265 -22.23 -19.63 10.97
CA CYS A 265 -21.71 -18.27 11.09
C CYS A 265 -22.58 -17.46 12.06
N THR A 266 -22.28 -17.51 13.35
CA THR A 266 -22.51 -16.35 14.21
C THR A 266 -21.61 -15.24 13.65
N SER A 267 -22.22 -14.29 12.95
CA SER A 267 -21.51 -13.17 12.31
C SER A 267 -20.72 -12.42 13.36
N CYS A 268 -19.39 -12.55 13.35
CA CYS A 268 -18.54 -11.63 14.08
C CYS A 268 -18.87 -10.21 13.56
N PRO A 269 -19.11 -9.21 14.42
CA PRO A 269 -19.32 -7.85 13.97
C PRO A 269 -18.13 -7.42 13.09
N SER A 270 -18.40 -6.77 11.96
CA SER A 270 -17.34 -6.23 11.10
C SER A 270 -16.45 -5.30 11.93
N ALA A 271 -15.14 -5.26 11.65
CA ALA A 271 -14.22 -4.38 12.37
C ALA A 271 -14.67 -2.90 12.33
N LEU A 272 -15.35 -2.50 11.24
CA LEU A 272 -16.00 -1.19 11.10
C LEU A 272 -17.19 -1.00 12.06
N PHE A 273 -18.00 -2.03 12.31
CA PHE A 273 -19.06 -1.94 13.31
C PHE A 273 -18.48 -1.73 14.71
N ALA A 274 -17.45 -2.50 15.09
CA ALA A 274 -16.77 -2.34 16.37
C ALA A 274 -16.16 -0.94 16.50
N LEU A 275 -15.51 -0.43 15.45
CA LEU A 275 -14.97 0.92 15.41
C LEU A 275 -16.07 1.98 15.57
N ASN A 276 -17.18 1.87 14.83
CA ASN A 276 -18.28 2.83 14.91
C ASN A 276 -18.94 2.84 16.30
N ALA A 277 -19.13 1.67 16.91
CA ALA A 277 -19.64 1.58 18.28
C ALA A 277 -18.68 2.23 19.29
N HIS A 278 -17.37 2.01 19.15
CA HIS A 278 -16.35 2.65 19.99
C HIS A 278 -16.34 4.17 19.82
N LEU A 279 -16.42 4.66 18.58
CA LEU A 279 -16.54 6.09 18.30
C LEU A 279 -17.84 6.68 18.86
N SER A 280 -18.94 5.93 18.88
CA SER A 280 -20.19 6.34 19.53
C SER A 280 -20.02 6.50 21.03
N GLU A 281 -19.36 5.54 21.69
CA GLU A 281 -19.17 5.53 23.15
C GLU A 281 -18.29 6.68 23.62
N TYR A 282 -17.24 7.00 22.87
CA TYR A 282 -16.26 8.04 23.22
C TYR A 282 -16.45 9.35 22.44
N CYS A 283 -17.64 9.59 21.88
CA CYS A 283 -17.92 10.75 21.01
C CYS A 283 -17.50 12.09 21.65
N ASP A 284 -17.75 12.26 22.95
CA ASP A 284 -17.39 13.47 23.70
C ASP A 284 -15.87 13.74 23.75
N THR A 285 -15.04 12.72 23.54
CA THR A 285 -13.58 12.83 23.58
C THR A 285 -13.00 13.31 22.26
N TRP A 286 -13.56 12.88 21.13
CA TRP A 286 -12.93 13.08 19.82
C TRP A 286 -13.67 14.02 18.86
N ARG A 287 -14.96 14.30 19.10
CA ARG A 287 -15.81 15.01 18.13
C ARG A 287 -15.28 16.39 17.71
N TRP A 288 -14.42 17.00 18.51
CA TRP A 288 -14.02 18.40 18.36
C TRP A 288 -12.60 18.59 17.86
N ASP A 289 -11.73 17.59 17.97
CA ASP A 289 -10.34 17.72 17.57
C ASP A 289 -9.69 16.38 17.23
N VAL A 290 -8.65 16.45 16.40
CA VAL A 290 -7.92 15.28 15.90
C VAL A 290 -7.12 14.58 17.01
N GLU A 291 -6.72 15.29 18.07
CA GLU A 291 -5.99 14.70 19.19
C GLU A 291 -6.87 13.73 19.98
N GLY A 292 -8.09 14.12 20.28
CA GLY A 292 -9.10 13.29 20.92
C GLY A 292 -9.43 12.07 20.06
N LEU A 293 -9.51 12.23 18.73
CA LEU A 293 -9.68 11.10 17.81
C LEU A 293 -8.49 10.16 17.85
N TYR A 294 -7.27 10.69 17.80
CA TYR A 294 -6.05 9.90 17.90
C TYR A 294 -5.99 9.11 19.21
N ILE A 295 -6.27 9.74 20.35
CA ILE A 295 -6.33 9.07 21.66
C ILE A 295 -7.39 7.97 21.64
N THR A 296 -8.58 8.25 21.11
CA THR A 296 -9.69 7.28 21.04
C THR A 296 -9.30 6.03 20.24
N LEU A 297 -8.62 6.19 19.10
CA LEU A 297 -8.19 5.09 18.24
C LEU A 297 -6.96 4.33 18.80
N PHE A 298 -5.92 5.05 19.24
CA PHE A 298 -4.62 4.47 19.60
C PHE A 298 -4.45 4.13 21.08
N THR A 299 -5.38 4.53 21.94
CA THR A 299 -5.37 4.12 23.36
C THR A 299 -6.62 3.35 23.71
N GLY A 300 -7.80 3.85 23.31
CA GLY A 300 -9.09 3.28 23.70
C GLY A 300 -9.54 2.05 22.91
N PHE A 301 -9.20 1.95 21.62
CA PHE A 301 -9.73 0.88 20.76
C PHE A 301 -8.79 -0.34 20.73
N SER A 302 -9.01 -1.30 21.63
CA SER A 302 -8.26 -2.57 21.68
C SER A 302 -9.19 -3.77 21.72
N SER A 303 -8.99 -4.71 20.80
CA SER A 303 -9.60 -6.03 20.83
C SER A 303 -8.76 -7.00 20.04
N VAL A 304 -8.56 -8.19 20.61
CA VAL A 304 -7.73 -9.25 20.05
C VAL A 304 -8.42 -9.97 18.88
N ASP A 305 -9.75 -9.82 18.74
CA ASP A 305 -10.57 -10.71 17.90
C ASP A 305 -11.19 -10.07 16.64
N TYR A 306 -10.97 -8.77 16.38
CA TYR A 306 -11.68 -8.04 15.29
C TYR A 306 -10.81 -7.65 14.08
N GLY A 307 -9.59 -8.17 13.92
CA GLY A 307 -8.72 -7.77 12.81
C GLY A 307 -8.34 -6.28 12.86
N ILE A 308 -8.17 -5.76 14.08
CA ILE A 308 -7.75 -4.37 14.33
C ILE A 308 -6.32 -4.18 13.82
N PRO A 309 -5.98 -3.05 13.18
CA PRO A 309 -4.63 -2.79 12.70
C PRO A 309 -3.67 -2.77 13.88
N ASP A 310 -2.50 -3.37 13.69
CA ASP A 310 -1.39 -3.18 14.63
C ASP A 310 -1.02 -1.68 14.67
N ARG A 311 -1.08 -1.10 15.88
CA ARG A 311 -0.79 0.32 16.11
C ARG A 311 0.65 0.65 15.74
N ASP A 312 1.59 -0.23 16.09
CA ASP A 312 3.01 -0.03 15.79
C ASP A 312 3.26 -0.08 14.28
N TYR A 313 2.47 -0.91 13.57
CA TYR A 313 2.51 -0.95 12.12
C TYR A 313 2.07 0.38 11.50
N VAL A 314 0.92 0.94 11.94
CA VAL A 314 0.42 2.23 11.44
C VAL A 314 1.41 3.35 11.72
N LEU A 315 1.89 3.45 12.96
CA LEU A 315 2.87 4.47 13.36
C LEU A 315 4.19 4.31 12.58
N GLY A 316 4.57 3.08 12.25
CA GLY A 316 5.70 2.78 11.38
C GLY A 316 5.54 3.35 9.97
N MET A 317 4.36 3.19 9.35
CA MET A 317 4.06 3.79 8.04
C MET A 317 4.20 5.31 8.09
N ILE A 318 3.62 5.98 9.10
CA ILE A 318 3.69 7.44 9.25
C ILE A 318 5.13 7.90 9.46
N SER A 319 5.92 7.16 10.25
CA SER A 319 7.33 7.46 10.46
C SER A 319 8.15 7.39 9.17
N ILE A 320 7.78 6.52 8.21
CA ILE A 320 8.41 6.49 6.88
C ILE A 320 7.96 7.71 6.07
N LEU A 321 6.66 8.02 6.08
CA LEU A 321 6.09 9.15 5.34
C LEU A 321 6.65 10.51 5.80
N ARG A 322 7.17 10.62 7.03
CA ARG A 322 7.91 11.80 7.50
C ARG A 322 9.08 12.19 6.60
N SER A 323 9.66 11.22 5.89
CA SER A 323 10.75 11.48 4.95
C SER A 323 10.30 12.04 3.59
N LEU A 324 8.99 12.09 3.30
CA LEU A 324 8.43 12.67 2.09
C LEU A 324 8.20 14.18 2.24
N THR A 325 8.00 14.89 1.12
CA THR A 325 7.62 16.31 1.12
C THR A 325 6.21 16.51 1.69
N SER A 326 5.94 17.70 2.24
CA SER A 326 4.60 18.04 2.76
C SER A 326 3.49 17.81 1.71
N ALA A 327 3.71 18.29 0.49
CA ALA A 327 2.77 18.09 -0.63
C ALA A 327 2.50 16.60 -0.94
N ALA A 328 3.51 15.73 -0.83
CA ALA A 328 3.30 14.29 -1.03
C ALA A 328 2.45 13.68 0.10
N ARG A 329 2.69 14.09 1.36
CA ARG A 329 1.90 13.63 2.51
C ARG A 329 0.44 14.07 2.42
N GLN A 330 0.20 15.35 2.13
CA GLN A 330 -1.14 15.90 1.91
C GLN A 330 -1.86 15.21 0.74
N GLY A 331 -1.15 14.93 -0.36
CA GLY A 331 -1.70 14.19 -1.50
C GLY A 331 -2.14 12.77 -1.13
N ILE A 332 -1.37 12.06 -0.31
CA ILE A 332 -1.74 10.72 0.20
C ILE A 332 -2.99 10.82 1.08
N GLU A 333 -2.97 11.74 2.04
CA GLU A 333 -4.03 11.96 3.01
C GLU A 333 -5.36 12.26 2.33
N SER A 334 -5.35 13.26 1.44
CA SER A 334 -6.50 13.65 0.62
C SER A 334 -7.01 12.50 -0.24
N CYS A 335 -6.11 11.71 -0.83
CA CYS A 335 -6.51 10.57 -1.66
C CYS A 335 -7.25 9.52 -0.83
N LEU A 336 -6.70 9.11 0.32
CA LEU A 336 -7.33 8.11 1.19
C LEU A 336 -8.69 8.57 1.72
N LEU A 337 -8.79 9.80 2.20
CA LEU A 337 -10.05 10.35 2.70
C LEU A 337 -11.10 10.42 1.60
N ARG A 338 -10.74 10.86 0.39
CA ARG A 338 -11.67 10.86 -0.76
C ARG A 338 -12.12 9.44 -1.09
N VAL A 339 -11.20 8.46 -1.13
CA VAL A 339 -11.53 7.05 -1.42
C VAL A 339 -12.54 6.49 -0.40
N MET A 340 -12.36 6.80 0.88
CA MET A 340 -13.28 6.36 1.93
C MET A 340 -14.61 7.15 1.88
N CYS A 341 -14.57 8.44 1.57
CA CYS A 341 -15.75 9.33 1.58
C CYS A 341 -16.50 9.42 0.25
N GLN A 342 -16.11 8.67 -0.79
CA GLN A 342 -16.47 8.90 -2.21
C GLN A 342 -17.96 8.76 -2.58
N ARG A 343 -18.88 8.63 -1.61
CA ARG A 343 -20.35 8.79 -1.79
C ARG A 343 -21.04 9.61 -0.67
N SER A 344 -20.30 10.11 0.32
CA SER A 344 -20.79 11.06 1.34
C SER A 344 -20.98 12.45 0.75
N VAL A 345 -20.00 12.93 -0.03
CA VAL A 345 -19.94 14.30 -0.58
C VAL A 345 -20.99 14.54 -1.68
N ALA A 346 -21.28 13.53 -2.51
CA ALA A 346 -22.31 13.65 -3.55
C ALA A 346 -23.72 13.90 -2.96
N ARG A 347 -23.96 13.50 -1.71
CA ARG A 347 -25.24 13.75 -1.02
C ARG A 347 -25.35 15.19 -0.51
N THR A 348 -24.24 15.81 -0.13
CA THR A 348 -24.21 17.20 0.34
C THR A 348 -24.44 18.19 -0.81
N GLU A 349 -23.88 17.93 -1.99
CA GLU A 349 -24.09 18.75 -3.19
C GLU A 349 -25.49 18.57 -3.80
N LEU A 350 -26.07 17.36 -3.74
CA LEU A 350 -27.45 17.12 -4.18
C LEU A 350 -28.48 17.75 -3.22
N VAL A 351 -28.24 17.73 -1.90
CA VAL A 351 -29.14 18.35 -0.92
C VAL A 351 -29.06 19.88 -0.95
N ALA A 352 -27.87 20.45 -1.21
CA ALA A 352 -27.72 21.89 -1.43
C ALA A 352 -28.49 22.36 -2.68
N ASN A 353 -28.43 21.60 -3.78
CA ASN A 353 -29.14 21.96 -5.02
C ASN A 353 -30.66 21.73 -4.96
N THR A 354 -31.17 20.89 -4.05
CA THR A 354 -32.62 20.72 -3.86
C THR A 354 -33.26 21.74 -2.93
N ASN A 355 -32.46 22.49 -2.15
CA ASN A 355 -32.96 23.54 -1.26
C ASN A 355 -32.99 24.95 -1.92
N ASP A 356 -32.43 25.07 -3.12
CA ASP A 356 -32.46 26.28 -3.95
C ASP A 356 -33.41 26.15 -5.17
N SER A 357 -34.38 25.21 -5.13
CA SER A 357 -35.42 25.02 -6.16
C SER A 357 -36.82 25.36 -5.67
#